data_AF-A0A3A4NEH5-F1
#
_entry.id   AF-A0A3A4NEH5-F1
#
_cell.length_a   1.000
_cell.length_b   1.000
_cell.length_c   1.000
_cell.angle_alpha   90.00
_cell.angle_beta   90.00
_cell.angle_gamma   90.00
#
_symmetry.space_group_name_H-M   'P 1'
#
loop_
_entity.id
_entity.type
_entity.pdbx_description
1 polymer ?
#
loop_
_entity_poly.entity_id
_entity_poly.type
_entity_poly.pdbx_seq_one_letter_code
_entity_poly.pdbx_strand_id
1 'polypeptide(L)'
;MKIPFLAFLAILIIFPTRTAADEEDVSLPPEKIHLIYEALLPPEGEHQNKEPAKSAAAKQSVREIAPANRVVHLLEKKGIILQGQSGQWSFRYKDHQVFLVLDGENVRLLAPVAHLEQLRSMKGFEELSLYARMLKANYVTTAEARYCLNRDVIWLVVVQPGATTTEQDLFSRLDTLVSLTEQTLREKAVASKSGDTADALKTTTDHQVPTTDIPNP
;
A
#
# COMPACT_ATOMS: atom_id res chain seq x y z
N MET A 1 63.11 -21.54 -31.04
CA MET A 1 62.59 -22.92 -30.93
C MET A 1 61.93 -23.07 -29.57
N LYS A 2 60.68 -23.58 -29.55
CA LYS A 2 59.77 -23.90 -28.41
C LYS A 2 58.91 -22.76 -27.82
N ILE A 3 57.61 -22.92 -28.06
CA ILE A 3 56.42 -22.27 -27.47
C ILE A 3 56.01 -23.08 -26.19
N PRO A 4 54.85 -22.83 -25.54
CA PRO A 4 54.58 -22.11 -24.29
C PRO A 4 54.27 -23.05 -23.10
N PHE A 5 53.99 -22.53 -21.90
CA PHE A 5 53.00 -23.20 -21.03
C PHE A 5 52.29 -22.26 -20.05
N LEU A 6 50.96 -22.31 -20.16
CA LEU A 6 49.93 -21.91 -19.21
C LEU A 6 50.29 -22.18 -17.75
N ALA A 7 50.02 -21.21 -16.87
CA ALA A 7 49.61 -21.50 -15.49
C ALA A 7 48.57 -20.46 -15.05
N PHE A 8 47.31 -20.82 -15.28
CA PHE A 8 46.15 -20.31 -14.57
C PHE A 8 46.37 -20.52 -13.06
N LEU A 9 46.29 -19.46 -12.25
CA LEU A 9 46.05 -19.61 -10.82
C LEU A 9 44.91 -18.68 -10.39
N ALA A 10 43.89 -19.31 -9.86
CA ALA A 10 42.59 -18.74 -9.51
C ALA A 10 42.70 -17.62 -8.47
N ILE A 11 42.06 -16.49 -8.77
CA ILE A 11 41.78 -15.44 -7.80
C ILE A 11 40.57 -15.92 -6.98
N LEU A 12 40.84 -16.33 -5.75
CA LEU A 12 39.84 -16.61 -4.73
C LEU A 12 39.35 -15.26 -4.16
N ILE A 13 38.40 -14.61 -4.85
CA ILE A 13 37.64 -13.51 -4.25
C ILE A 13 36.60 -14.15 -3.34
N ILE A 14 36.92 -14.17 -2.05
CA ILE A 14 35.97 -14.49 -0.98
C ILE A 14 34.93 -13.37 -0.96
N PHE A 15 33.76 -13.64 -1.55
CA PHE A 15 32.58 -12.81 -1.30
C PHE A 15 32.17 -13.03 0.15
N PRO A 16 32.04 -11.96 0.99
CA PRO A 16 31.35 -12.11 2.25
C PRO A 16 29.90 -12.48 1.93
N THR A 17 29.49 -13.67 2.37
CA THR A 17 28.09 -14.06 2.50
C THR A 17 27.40 -13.02 3.37
N ARG A 18 26.60 -12.16 2.74
CA ARG A 18 25.76 -11.21 3.45
C ARG A 18 24.62 -12.01 4.09
N THR A 19 24.75 -12.18 5.40
CA THR A 19 23.77 -12.79 6.30
C THR A 19 22.42 -12.09 6.12
N ALA A 20 21.39 -12.90 5.90
CA ALA A 20 20.00 -12.49 5.95
C ALA A 20 19.63 -12.13 7.40
N ALA A 21 19.39 -10.84 7.66
CA ALA A 21 18.62 -10.33 8.78
C ALA A 21 18.57 -8.80 8.64
N ASP A 22 17.59 -8.31 7.88
CA ASP A 22 16.99 -6.99 8.03
C ASP A 22 15.70 -7.04 7.20
N GLU A 23 14.69 -7.71 7.77
CA GLU A 23 13.30 -7.35 7.45
C GLU A 23 13.11 -5.96 8.05
N GLU A 24 13.33 -4.92 7.23
CA GLU A 24 12.85 -3.59 7.56
C GLU A 24 11.34 -3.70 7.77
N ASP A 25 10.92 -3.60 9.03
CA ASP A 25 9.53 -3.39 9.40
C ASP A 25 9.03 -2.19 8.59
N VAL A 26 8.19 -2.47 7.59
CA VAL A 26 7.53 -1.46 6.73
C VAL A 26 6.43 -0.76 7.54
N SER A 27 6.77 -0.35 8.75
CA SER A 27 5.97 0.53 9.58
C SER A 27 6.44 1.95 9.31
N LEU A 28 5.52 2.81 8.89
CA LEU A 28 5.82 4.22 8.72
C LEU A 28 6.28 4.79 10.07
N PRO A 29 7.41 5.52 10.12
CA PRO A 29 7.88 6.12 11.37
C PRO A 29 6.78 7.03 11.94
N PRO A 30 6.61 7.08 13.28
CA PRO A 30 5.49 7.79 13.94
C PRO A 30 5.30 9.24 13.46
N GLU A 31 6.40 9.92 13.16
CA GLU A 31 6.43 11.30 12.67
C GLU A 31 5.73 11.48 11.29
N LYS A 32 5.74 10.45 10.44
CA LYS A 32 5.09 10.48 9.11
C LYS A 32 3.60 10.12 9.17
N ILE A 33 3.14 9.53 10.27
CA ILE A 33 1.72 9.21 10.46
C ILE A 33 0.90 10.52 10.55
N HIS A 34 1.45 11.58 11.15
CA HIS A 34 0.85 12.91 11.21
C HIS A 34 0.58 13.55 9.83
N LEU A 35 1.47 13.34 8.86
CA LEU A 35 1.29 13.86 7.49
C LEU A 35 0.16 13.15 6.72
N ILE A 36 -0.12 11.90 7.07
CA ILE A 36 -1.27 11.14 6.56
C ILE A 36 -2.56 11.65 7.19
N TYR A 37 -2.56 11.97 8.49
CA TYR A 37 -3.73 12.48 9.19
C TYR A 37 -4.21 13.82 8.62
N GLU A 38 -3.30 14.76 8.31
CA GLU A 38 -3.67 16.01 7.64
C GLU A 38 -4.15 15.80 6.19
N ALA A 39 -3.78 14.69 5.56
CA ALA A 39 -4.18 14.38 4.19
C ALA A 39 -5.61 13.88 4.08
N LEU A 40 -6.12 13.23 5.13
CA LEU A 40 -7.45 12.62 5.15
C LEU A 40 -8.55 13.63 5.50
N LEU A 41 -8.18 14.85 5.92
CA LEU A 41 -9.11 15.94 6.19
C LEU A 41 -9.38 16.75 4.91
N PRO A 42 -10.64 17.14 4.63
CA PRO A 42 -10.93 18.16 3.62
C PRO A 42 -10.25 19.49 4.02
N PRO A 43 -9.87 20.35 3.05
CA PRO A 43 -9.28 21.66 3.35
C PRO A 43 -10.22 22.44 4.26
N GLU A 44 -9.70 22.94 5.39
CA GLU A 44 -10.50 23.62 6.41
C GLU A 44 -11.30 24.79 5.81
N GLY A 45 -12.62 24.63 5.81
CA GLY A 45 -13.59 25.63 5.40
C GLY A 45 -14.84 25.53 6.26
N GLU A 46 -14.95 26.47 7.20
CA GLU A 46 -16.13 26.83 8.01
C GLU A 46 -16.61 25.84 9.09
N HIS A 47 -15.88 25.79 10.20
CA HIS A 47 -16.49 25.42 11.49
C HIS A 47 -17.33 26.58 12.03
N GLN A 48 -18.66 26.49 11.89
CA GLN A 48 -19.56 27.33 12.70
C GLN A 48 -19.54 26.84 14.15
N ASN A 49 -19.04 27.75 14.97
CA ASN A 49 -18.95 27.74 16.42
C ASN A 49 -20.35 27.56 17.05
N LYS A 50 -20.57 26.47 17.82
CA LYS A 50 -21.64 26.40 18.82
C LYS A 50 -21.14 25.73 20.09
N GLU A 51 -20.91 26.58 21.07
CA GLU A 51 -20.64 26.30 22.48
C GLU A 51 -21.80 25.50 23.12
N PRO A 52 -21.54 24.46 23.95
CA PRO A 52 -22.62 23.71 24.59
C PRO A 52 -22.97 24.27 25.97
N ALA A 53 -24.27 24.49 26.20
CA ALA A 53 -24.81 24.81 27.51
C ALA A 53 -24.85 23.58 28.44
N LYS A 54 -24.35 23.76 29.67
CA LYS A 54 -24.50 22.86 30.83
C LYS A 54 -25.97 22.56 31.14
N SER A 55 -26.29 21.28 31.39
CA SER A 55 -27.17 20.90 32.51
C SER A 55 -26.99 19.43 32.90
N ALA A 56 -27.04 19.20 34.20
CA ALA A 56 -26.77 17.95 34.91
C ALA A 56 -27.96 16.97 34.88
N ALA A 57 -27.67 15.67 34.96
CA ALA A 57 -28.26 14.71 35.92
C ALA A 57 -27.81 13.28 35.58
N ALA A 58 -27.12 12.65 36.53
CA ALA A 58 -26.74 11.25 36.47
C ALA A 58 -27.96 10.33 36.65
N LYS A 59 -28.29 9.58 35.61
CA LYS A 59 -28.93 8.27 35.71
C LYS A 59 -28.18 7.33 34.77
N GLN A 60 -27.72 6.23 35.35
CA GLN A 60 -26.91 5.20 34.72
C GLN A 60 -27.79 4.39 33.77
N SER A 61 -28.03 4.92 32.57
CA SER A 61 -28.53 4.16 31.44
C SER A 61 -27.36 3.45 30.77
N VAL A 62 -27.57 2.23 30.28
CA VAL A 62 -26.68 1.58 29.33
C VAL A 62 -26.43 2.60 28.21
N ARG A 63 -25.25 3.24 28.21
CA ARG A 63 -24.90 4.23 27.19
C ARG A 63 -24.97 3.51 25.87
N GLU A 64 -25.98 3.85 25.07
CA GLU A 64 -26.04 3.49 23.67
C GLU A 64 -24.73 4.00 23.07
N ILE A 65 -23.80 3.07 22.83
CA ILE A 65 -22.51 3.38 22.26
C ILE A 65 -22.84 3.95 20.89
N ALA A 66 -22.55 5.24 20.66
CA ALA A 66 -22.77 5.86 19.37
C ALA A 66 -22.28 4.92 18.25
N PRO A 67 -23.02 4.74 17.15
CA PRO A 67 -22.68 3.83 16.05
C PRO A 67 -21.19 3.72 15.70
N ALA A 68 -20.51 4.86 15.68
CA ALA A 68 -19.10 4.98 15.34
C ALA A 68 -18.16 4.39 16.42
N ASN A 69 -18.53 4.49 17.69
CA ASN A 69 -17.79 3.91 18.82
C ASN A 69 -17.97 2.38 18.92
N ARG A 70 -18.98 1.81 18.25
CA ARG A 70 -19.19 0.35 18.19
C ARG A 70 -18.06 -0.34 17.44
N VAL A 71 -17.62 0.22 16.32
CA VAL A 71 -16.53 -0.39 15.52
C VAL A 71 -15.22 -0.40 16.30
N VAL A 72 -14.89 0.70 16.98
CA VAL A 72 -13.74 0.79 17.88
C VAL A 72 -13.79 -0.34 18.92
N HIS A 73 -14.92 -0.50 19.61
CA HIS A 73 -15.10 -1.55 20.60
C HIS A 73 -14.94 -2.97 20.03
N LEU A 74 -15.44 -3.23 18.81
CA LEU A 74 -15.28 -4.53 18.14
C LEU A 74 -13.81 -4.85 17.82
N LEU A 75 -13.03 -3.84 17.41
CA LEU A 75 -11.59 -4.00 17.14
C LEU A 75 -10.83 -4.28 18.43
N GLU A 76 -11.06 -3.49 19.49
CA GLU A 76 -10.44 -3.67 20.80
C GLU A 76 -10.78 -5.02 21.42
N LYS A 77 -12.03 -5.49 21.28
CA LYS A 77 -12.48 -6.82 21.74
C LYS A 77 -11.70 -7.96 21.06
N LYS A 78 -11.17 -7.76 19.85
CA LYS A 78 -10.26 -8.70 19.18
C LYS A 78 -8.79 -8.55 19.56
N GLY A 79 -8.47 -7.66 20.49
CA GLY A 79 -7.10 -7.40 20.91
C GLY A 79 -6.33 -6.50 19.93
N ILE A 80 -7.03 -5.82 19.02
CA ILE A 80 -6.39 -4.85 18.12
C ILE A 80 -6.10 -3.58 18.92
N ILE A 81 -4.83 -3.17 18.91
CA ILE A 81 -4.37 -1.95 19.56
C ILE A 81 -4.55 -0.79 18.58
N LEU A 82 -5.41 0.16 18.95
CA LEU A 82 -5.68 1.37 18.17
C LEU A 82 -4.76 2.51 18.62
N GLN A 83 -4.11 3.18 17.67
CA GLN A 83 -3.27 4.36 17.89
C GLN A 83 -3.89 5.57 17.21
N GLY A 84 -3.87 6.74 17.86
CA GLY A 84 -4.45 7.96 17.29
C GLY A 84 -5.43 8.64 18.25
N GLN A 85 -6.43 9.33 17.69
CA GLN A 85 -7.37 10.15 18.45
C GLN A 85 -8.82 9.82 18.08
N SER A 86 -9.76 10.32 18.89
CA SER A 86 -11.18 10.07 18.65
C SER A 86 -11.60 10.46 17.23
N GLY A 87 -12.15 9.52 16.48
CA GLY A 87 -12.56 9.70 15.09
C GLY A 87 -11.53 9.23 14.07
N GLN A 88 -10.26 9.05 14.45
CA GLN A 88 -9.18 8.67 13.54
C GLN A 88 -8.15 7.79 14.24
N TRP A 89 -8.12 6.52 13.86
CA TRP A 89 -7.19 5.54 14.42
C TRP A 89 -6.38 4.85 13.33
N SER A 90 -5.20 4.39 13.72
CA SER A 90 -4.33 3.53 12.94
C SER A 90 -4.04 2.26 13.75
N PHE A 91 -3.92 1.12 13.07
CA PHE A 91 -3.65 -0.18 13.71
C PHE A 91 -3.07 -1.17 12.70
N ARG A 92 -2.45 -2.24 13.21
CA ARG A 92 -2.01 -3.37 12.38
C ARG A 92 -3.08 -4.45 12.30
N TYR A 93 -3.30 -4.98 11.10
CA TYR A 93 -4.15 -6.13 10.86
C TYR A 93 -3.50 -7.05 9.83
N LYS A 94 -3.18 -8.29 10.21
CA LYS A 94 -2.45 -9.28 9.37
C LYS A 94 -1.18 -8.71 8.73
N ASP A 95 -0.38 -7.97 9.51
CA ASP A 95 0.84 -7.28 9.07
C ASP A 95 0.68 -6.08 8.16
N HIS A 96 -0.56 -5.66 7.88
CA HIS A 96 -0.83 -4.44 7.11
C HIS A 96 -1.24 -3.30 8.02
N GLN A 97 -0.74 -2.10 7.70
CA GLN A 97 -1.20 -0.87 8.33
C GLN A 97 -2.61 -0.53 7.81
N VAL A 98 -3.56 -0.38 8.74
CA VAL A 98 -4.93 0.03 8.44
C VAL A 98 -5.27 1.30 9.22
N PHE A 99 -6.12 2.14 8.63
CA PHE A 99 -6.66 3.34 9.23
C PHE A 99 -8.18 3.21 9.34
N LEU A 100 -8.71 3.62 10.49
CA LEU A 100 -10.13 3.74 10.78
C LEU A 100 -10.47 5.22 10.90
N VAL A 101 -11.36 5.73 10.05
CA VAL A 101 -11.87 7.10 10.12
C VAL A 101 -13.38 7.07 10.31
N LEU A 102 -13.87 7.79 11.31
CA LEU A 102 -15.30 8.04 11.51
C LEU A 102 -15.65 9.32 10.77
N ASP A 103 -16.66 9.23 9.92
CA ASP A 103 -17.13 10.34 9.09
C ASP A 103 -18.66 10.40 9.16
N GLY A 104 -19.16 11.18 10.13
CA GLY A 104 -20.57 11.22 10.48
C GLY A 104 -21.09 9.84 10.90
N GLU A 105 -22.03 9.31 10.13
CA GLU A 105 -22.61 7.97 10.35
C GLU A 105 -21.82 6.84 9.70
N ASN A 106 -20.81 7.19 8.88
CA ASN A 106 -20.01 6.23 8.15
C ASN A 106 -18.69 5.93 8.85
N VAL A 107 -18.19 4.74 8.55
CA VAL A 107 -16.89 4.25 8.94
C VAL A 107 -16.10 3.99 7.67
N ARG A 108 -14.89 4.55 7.60
CA ARG A 108 -13.95 4.34 6.50
C ARG A 108 -12.79 3.50 7.01
N LEU A 109 -12.49 2.41 6.32
CA LEU A 109 -11.29 1.61 6.50
C LEU A 109 -10.36 1.89 5.33
N LEU A 110 -9.12 2.27 5.61
CA LEU A 110 -8.15 2.62 4.58
C LEU A 110 -6.86 1.82 4.76
N ALA A 111 -6.28 1.35 3.66
CA ALA A 111 -4.95 0.75 3.63
C ALA A 111 -4.10 1.43 2.54
N PRO A 112 -2.88 1.89 2.87
CA PRO A 112 -1.96 2.40 1.87
C PRO A 112 -1.43 1.25 1.01
N VAL A 113 -1.37 1.45 -0.31
CA VAL A 113 -0.95 0.42 -1.26
C VAL A 113 0.42 0.73 -1.84
N ALA A 114 0.62 1.97 -2.32
CA ALA A 114 1.89 2.38 -2.90
C ALA A 114 2.03 3.90 -2.91
N HIS A 115 3.27 4.37 -2.79
CA HIS A 115 3.61 5.76 -3.08
C HIS A 115 3.82 5.93 -4.58
N LEU A 116 3.17 6.92 -5.19
CA LEU A 116 3.21 7.19 -6.61
C LEU A 116 4.62 7.55 -7.07
N GLU A 117 5.38 8.28 -6.26
CA GLU A 117 6.80 8.55 -6.55
C GLU A 117 7.65 7.29 -6.69
N GLN A 118 7.42 6.29 -5.84
CA GLN A 118 8.12 5.01 -5.96
C GLN A 118 7.75 4.32 -7.27
N LEU A 119 6.49 4.39 -7.69
CA LEU A 119 6.06 3.82 -8.95
C LEU A 119 6.64 4.58 -10.15
N ARG A 120 6.69 5.93 -10.10
CA ARG A 120 7.31 6.79 -11.11
C ARG A 120 8.79 6.46 -11.33
N SER A 121 9.48 5.99 -10.31
CA SER A 121 10.87 5.54 -10.41
C SER A 121 11.05 4.17 -11.09
N MET A 122 9.96 3.40 -11.27
CA MET A 122 10.02 2.09 -11.91
C MET A 122 10.16 2.23 -13.44
N LYS A 123 11.04 1.42 -14.02
CA LYS A 123 11.23 1.38 -15.47
C LYS A 123 9.94 0.98 -16.18
N GLY A 124 9.57 1.72 -17.21
CA GLY A 124 8.34 1.47 -17.99
C GLY A 124 7.05 1.83 -17.24
N PHE A 125 7.14 2.59 -16.14
CA PHE A 125 5.97 3.12 -15.48
C PHE A 125 5.28 4.18 -16.34
N GLU A 126 3.99 3.99 -16.55
CA GLU A 126 3.10 4.96 -17.18
C GLU A 126 1.97 5.30 -16.24
N GLU A 127 1.94 6.56 -15.79
CA GLU A 127 0.97 7.04 -14.81
C GLU A 127 -0.48 6.99 -15.33
N LEU A 128 -0.69 7.35 -16.60
CA LEU A 128 -2.01 7.27 -17.24
C LEU A 128 -2.53 5.83 -17.28
N SER A 129 -1.66 4.88 -17.61
CA SER A 129 -1.98 3.44 -17.65
C SER A 129 -2.32 2.91 -16.25
N LEU A 130 -1.64 3.39 -15.20
CA LEU A 130 -2.01 3.11 -13.81
C LEU A 130 -3.41 3.62 -13.49
N TYR A 131 -3.71 4.89 -13.77
CA TYR A 131 -5.02 5.48 -13.45
C TYR A 131 -6.17 4.79 -14.20
N ALA A 132 -5.97 4.46 -15.48
CA ALA A 132 -6.95 3.70 -16.26
C ALA A 132 -7.24 2.32 -15.63
N ARG A 133 -6.21 1.63 -15.13
CA ARG A 133 -6.38 0.35 -14.41
C ARG A 133 -7.10 0.53 -13.08
N MET A 134 -6.76 1.55 -12.29
CA MET A 134 -7.44 1.85 -11.02
C MET A 134 -8.92 2.13 -11.24
N LEU A 135 -9.26 2.98 -12.21
CA LEU A 135 -10.66 3.30 -12.55
C LEU A 135 -11.42 2.06 -13.03
N LYS A 136 -10.80 1.24 -13.89
CA LYS A 136 -11.39 -0.02 -14.35
C LYS A 136 -11.62 -0.99 -13.18
N ALA A 137 -10.66 -1.12 -12.26
CA ALA A 137 -10.77 -1.98 -11.09
C ALA A 137 -11.87 -1.51 -10.11
N ASN A 138 -12.03 -0.18 -9.96
CA ASN A 138 -13.12 0.41 -9.18
C ASN A 138 -14.50 0.11 -9.77
N TYR A 139 -14.59 -0.04 -11.09
CA TYR A 139 -15.84 -0.38 -11.76
C TYR A 139 -16.11 -1.89 -11.80
N VAL A 140 -15.09 -2.71 -12.08
CA VAL A 140 -15.28 -4.13 -12.42
C VAL A 140 -15.02 -5.09 -11.25
N THR A 141 -13.99 -4.82 -10.43
CA THR A 141 -13.30 -5.89 -9.69
C THR A 141 -13.44 -5.77 -8.19
N THR A 142 -13.62 -4.56 -7.68
CA THR A 142 -13.67 -4.31 -6.25
C THR A 142 -15.13 -4.30 -5.80
N ALA A 143 -15.55 -5.29 -4.99
CA ALA A 143 -16.94 -5.37 -4.53
C ALA A 143 -17.31 -4.12 -3.70
N GLU A 144 -16.46 -3.77 -2.74
CA GLU A 144 -16.74 -2.72 -1.76
C GLU A 144 -15.56 -1.79 -1.48
N ALA A 145 -14.33 -2.21 -1.84
CA ALA A 145 -13.16 -1.37 -1.76
C ALA A 145 -13.05 -0.46 -2.99
N ARG A 146 -12.41 0.68 -2.87
CA ARG A 146 -12.12 1.58 -3.99
C ARG A 146 -10.69 2.05 -3.89
N TYR A 147 -9.99 2.05 -5.01
CA TYR A 147 -8.73 2.74 -5.16
C TYR A 147 -8.98 4.24 -5.19
N CYS A 148 -8.23 5.01 -4.42
CA CYS A 148 -8.15 6.46 -4.54
C CYS A 148 -6.70 6.94 -4.43
N LEU A 149 -6.47 8.17 -4.87
CA LEU A 149 -5.18 8.83 -4.78
C LEU A 149 -5.32 10.00 -3.82
N ASN A 150 -4.42 10.09 -2.84
CA ASN A 150 -4.35 11.21 -1.92
C ASN A 150 -2.89 11.50 -1.56
N ARG A 151 -2.44 12.74 -1.79
CA ARG A 151 -1.05 13.20 -1.58
C ARG A 151 0.00 12.19 -2.06
N ASP A 152 -0.06 11.83 -3.34
CA ASP A 152 0.83 10.83 -3.97
C ASP A 152 0.81 9.43 -3.35
N VAL A 153 -0.13 9.11 -2.45
CA VAL A 153 -0.34 7.75 -1.95
C VAL A 153 -1.58 7.17 -2.58
N ILE A 154 -1.44 5.96 -3.13
CA ILE A 154 -2.55 5.15 -3.59
C ILE A 154 -3.10 4.41 -2.37
N TRP A 155 -4.39 4.58 -2.14
CA TRP A 155 -5.13 3.99 -1.04
C TRP A 155 -6.16 3.00 -1.57
N LEU A 156 -6.43 1.96 -0.80
CA LEU A 156 -7.67 1.21 -0.85
C LEU A 156 -8.57 1.67 0.27
N VAL A 157 -9.83 1.93 -0.04
CA VAL A 157 -10.82 2.47 0.91
C VAL A 157 -12.10 1.63 0.87
N VAL A 158 -12.56 1.20 2.03
CA VAL A 158 -13.90 0.63 2.22
C VAL A 158 -14.71 1.61 3.06
N VAL A 159 -15.92 1.96 2.60
CA VAL A 159 -16.86 2.81 3.34
C VAL A 159 -18.08 1.98 3.71
N GLN A 160 -18.50 2.04 4.97
CA GLN A 160 -19.66 1.31 5.47
C GLN A 160 -20.45 2.12 6.51
N PRO A 161 -21.77 1.88 6.67
CA PRO A 161 -22.54 2.49 7.74
C PRO A 161 -22.10 1.96 9.11
N GLY A 162 -21.70 2.85 10.02
CA GLY A 162 -21.25 2.46 11.36
C GLY A 162 -22.34 1.81 12.19
N ALA A 163 -23.60 2.24 12.03
CA ALA A 163 -24.73 1.80 12.85
C ALA A 163 -25.09 0.32 12.64
N THR A 164 -24.96 -0.16 11.41
CA THR A 164 -25.33 -1.52 11.02
C THR A 164 -24.13 -2.45 10.91
N THR A 165 -22.92 -1.97 11.19
CA THR A 165 -21.71 -2.79 11.09
C THR A 165 -21.72 -3.90 12.15
N THR A 166 -21.81 -5.15 11.68
CA THR A 166 -21.65 -6.33 12.55
C THR A 166 -20.17 -6.68 12.73
N GLU A 167 -19.86 -7.51 13.74
CA GLU A 167 -18.50 -8.05 13.94
C GLU A 167 -18.04 -8.79 12.68
N GLN A 168 -18.90 -9.64 12.12
CA GLN A 168 -18.59 -10.43 10.93
C GLN A 168 -18.32 -9.55 9.69
N ASP A 169 -19.17 -8.54 9.45
CA ASP A 169 -19.00 -7.64 8.30
C ASP A 169 -17.71 -6.84 8.39
N LEU A 170 -17.39 -6.31 9.58
CA LEU A 170 -16.17 -5.56 9.83
C LEU A 170 -14.93 -6.38 9.47
N PHE A 171 -14.82 -7.60 10.00
CA PHE A 171 -13.65 -8.44 9.76
C PHE A 171 -13.60 -9.00 8.34
N SER A 172 -14.74 -9.33 7.74
CA SER A 172 -14.81 -9.71 6.32
C SER A 172 -14.30 -8.59 5.39
N ARG A 173 -14.61 -7.34 5.72
CA ARG A 173 -14.13 -6.16 4.96
C ARG A 173 -12.66 -5.89 5.20
N LEU A 174 -12.16 -6.04 6.43
CA LEU A 174 -10.73 -5.96 6.72
C LEU A 174 -9.94 -7.02 5.96
N ASP A 175 -10.46 -8.25 5.91
CA ASP A 175 -9.87 -9.34 5.13
C ASP A 175 -9.84 -9.03 3.64
N THR A 176 -10.93 -8.46 3.11
CA THR A 176 -11.00 -8.01 1.71
C THR A 176 -9.99 -6.91 1.43
N LEU A 177 -9.90 -5.92 2.32
CA LEU A 177 -8.98 -4.79 2.22
C LEU A 177 -7.52 -5.26 2.18
N VAL A 178 -7.14 -6.16 3.10
CA VAL A 178 -5.80 -6.75 3.14
C VAL A 178 -5.52 -7.61 1.91
N SER A 179 -6.46 -8.48 1.53
CA SER A 179 -6.28 -9.38 0.39
C SER A 179 -6.03 -8.62 -0.92
N LEU A 180 -6.77 -7.52 -1.13
CA LEU A 180 -6.57 -6.64 -2.28
C LEU A 180 -5.21 -5.91 -2.21
N THR A 181 -4.82 -5.44 -1.02
CA THR A 181 -3.51 -4.81 -0.80
C THR A 181 -2.37 -5.77 -1.17
N GLU A 182 -2.43 -7.01 -0.69
CA GLU A 182 -1.46 -8.05 -1.02
C GLU A 182 -1.44 -8.37 -2.52
N GLN A 183 -2.61 -8.48 -3.15
CA GLN A 183 -2.69 -8.73 -4.58
C GLN A 183 -1.98 -7.62 -5.37
N THR A 184 -2.23 -6.35 -5.05
CA THR A 184 -1.57 -5.23 -5.72
C THR A 184 -0.06 -5.22 -5.49
N LEU A 185 0.39 -5.52 -4.27
CA LEU A 185 1.82 -5.60 -3.94
C LEU A 185 2.51 -6.75 -4.68
N ARG A 186 1.86 -7.91 -4.82
CA ARG A 186 2.39 -9.05 -5.60
C ARG A 186 2.50 -8.71 -7.08
N GLU A 187 1.48 -8.08 -7.67
CA GLU A 187 1.52 -7.63 -9.06
C GLU A 187 2.68 -6.64 -9.30
N LYS A 188 2.92 -5.72 -8.35
CA LYS A 188 4.09 -4.83 -8.38
C LYS A 188 5.41 -5.60 -8.36
N ALA A 189 5.54 -6.60 -7.49
CA ALA A 189 6.77 -7.41 -7.37
C ALA A 189 7.06 -8.20 -8.65
N VAL A 190 6.03 -8.74 -9.31
CA VAL A 190 6.16 -9.45 -10.58
C VAL A 190 6.59 -8.50 -11.71
N ALA A 191 5.95 -7.33 -11.80
CA ALA A 191 6.30 -6.32 -12.81
C ALA A 191 7.74 -5.81 -12.66
N SER A 192 8.24 -5.69 -11.42
CA SER A 192 9.63 -5.31 -11.18
C SER A 192 10.63 -6.36 -11.69
N LYS A 193 10.34 -7.66 -11.50
CA LYS A 193 11.27 -8.74 -11.89
C LYS A 193 11.33 -8.96 -13.40
N SER A 194 10.23 -8.76 -14.13
CA SER A 194 10.20 -8.96 -15.59
C SER A 194 10.96 -7.87 -16.35
N GLY A 195 11.03 -6.65 -15.81
CA GLY A 195 11.80 -5.53 -16.38
C GLY A 195 13.30 -5.79 -16.45
N ASP A 196 13.86 -6.48 -15.46
CA ASP A 196 15.31 -6.79 -15.40
C ASP A 196 15.72 -7.88 -16.39
N THR A 197 14.85 -8.86 -16.64
CA THR A 197 15.13 -9.94 -17.60
C THR A 197 15.10 -9.49 -19.06
N ALA A 198 14.38 -8.42 -19.40
CA ALA A 198 14.27 -7.94 -20.77
C ALA A 198 15.52 -7.16 -21.23
N ASP A 199 16.28 -6.56 -20.31
CA ASP A 199 17.54 -5.89 -20.63
C ASP A 199 18.70 -6.87 -20.85
N ALA A 200 18.70 -8.01 -20.15
CA ALA A 200 19.71 -9.04 -20.33
C ALA A 200 19.67 -9.70 -21.72
N LEU A 201 18.53 -9.61 -22.44
CA LEU A 201 18.36 -10.19 -23.77
C LEU A 201 18.69 -9.25 -24.93
N LYS A 202 18.89 -7.94 -24.68
CA LYS A 202 19.20 -6.96 -25.73
C LYS A 202 20.70 -6.72 -25.96
N THR A 203 21.58 -7.25 -25.09
CA THR A 203 23.04 -7.10 -25.23
C THR A 203 23.74 -8.21 -26.01
N THR A 204 23.02 -9.17 -26.60
CA THR A 204 23.63 -10.34 -27.28
C THR A 204 23.32 -10.43 -28.78
N THR A 205 22.73 -9.41 -29.39
CA THR A 205 22.41 -9.41 -30.82
C THR A 205 23.08 -8.25 -31.54
N ASP A 206 24.41 -8.22 -31.50
CA ASP A 206 25.17 -7.32 -32.37
C ASP A 206 26.52 -7.96 -32.74
N HIS A 207 26.48 -9.08 -33.46
CA HIS A 207 27.67 -9.61 -34.14
C HIS A 207 27.35 -10.16 -35.53
N GLN A 208 27.94 -9.44 -36.51
CA GLN A 208 28.39 -9.89 -37.83
C GLN A 208 27.34 -10.28 -38.87
N VAL A 209 26.97 -9.28 -39.68
CA VAL A 209 26.61 -9.49 -41.08
C VAL A 209 27.91 -9.84 -41.85
N PRO A 210 28.01 -11.00 -42.52
CA PRO A 210 29.13 -11.29 -43.40
C PRO A 210 28.90 -10.59 -44.73
N THR A 211 29.77 -9.62 -45.05
CA THR A 211 29.88 -9.02 -46.37
C THR A 211 30.45 -10.07 -47.32
N THR A 212 29.61 -10.68 -48.15
CA THR A 212 30.06 -11.49 -49.29
C THR A 212 30.38 -10.58 -50.47
N ASP A 213 31.67 -10.48 -50.78
CA ASP A 213 32.17 -9.92 -52.03
C ASP A 213 31.68 -10.76 -53.22
N ILE A 214 31.02 -10.11 -54.17
CA ILE A 214 30.62 -10.68 -55.46
C ILE A 214 31.60 -10.12 -56.50
N PRO A 215 32.35 -10.97 -57.24
CA PRO A 215 33.21 -10.50 -58.32
C PRO A 215 32.37 -10.15 -59.56
N ASN A 216 32.65 -8.99 -60.14
CA ASN A 216 31.99 -8.48 -61.34
C ASN A 216 32.62 -9.10 -62.61
N PRO A 217 31.83 -9.49 -63.63
CA PRO A 217 32.34 -9.91 -64.94
C PRO A 217 32.82 -8.73 -65.82
#